data_AF-A0A420IQD7-F1
#
_entry.id   AF-A0A420IQD7-F1
#
_cell.length_a   1.000
_cell.length_b   1.000
_cell.length_c   1.000
_cell.angle_alpha   90.00
_cell.angle_beta   90.00
_cell.angle_gamma   90.00
#
_symmetry.space_group_name_H-M   'P 1'
#
loop_
_entity.id
_entity.type
_entity.pdbx_description
1 polymer ?
#
loop_
_entity_poly.entity_id
_entity_poly.type
_entity_poly.pdbx_seq_one_letter_code
_entity_poly.pdbx_strand_id
1 'polypeptide(L)'
;MSASLAPHCNEAKERYDSCFLKWYSEKYLRGNVTKDDCSLLFDEYKSCLASVLKERGIDKMLDGARNDHKESDALNLRKFKFKPVNSIYFNLILTRSSVEKN
;
A
#
# COMPACT_ATOMS: atom_id res chain seq x y z
N MET A 1 -19.93 -7.27 3.73
CA MET A 1 -19.00 -6.24 3.23
C MET A 1 -19.78 -4.95 3.05
N SER A 2 -19.10 -3.79 3.07
CA SER A 2 -19.77 -2.50 2.90
C SER A 2 -20.24 -2.31 1.45
N ALA A 3 -21.38 -1.66 1.27
CA ALA A 3 -21.84 -1.26 -0.05
C ALA A 3 -20.90 -0.20 -0.64
N SER A 4 -20.69 -0.26 -1.96
CA SER A 4 -20.02 0.79 -2.71
C SER A 4 -20.93 2.01 -2.86
N LEU A 5 -20.33 3.13 -3.25
CA LEU A 5 -21.01 4.39 -3.51
C LEU A 5 -22.09 4.24 -4.61
N ALA A 6 -21.85 3.34 -5.59
CA ALA A 6 -22.81 2.98 -6.61
C ALA A 6 -23.05 1.46 -6.64
N PRO A 7 -24.32 1.02 -6.79
CA PRO A 7 -24.68 -0.39 -6.72
C PRO A 7 -24.05 -1.23 -7.84
N HIS A 8 -23.80 -0.65 -9.02
CA HIS A 8 -23.15 -1.35 -10.13
C HIS A 8 -21.66 -1.62 -9.89
N CYS A 9 -21.02 -0.91 -8.96
CA CYS A 9 -19.63 -1.16 -8.57
C CYS A 9 -19.50 -2.12 -7.37
N ASN A 10 -20.61 -2.63 -6.81
CA ASN A 10 -20.58 -3.49 -5.63
C ASN A 10 -19.85 -4.81 -5.90
N GLU A 11 -20.09 -5.43 -7.06
CA GLU A 11 -19.46 -6.71 -7.39
C GLU A 11 -17.93 -6.58 -7.48
N ALA A 12 -17.43 -5.55 -8.20
CA ALA A 12 -16.00 -5.27 -8.29
C ALA A 12 -15.40 -4.94 -6.91
N LYS A 13 -16.13 -4.17 -6.08
CA LYS A 13 -15.72 -3.89 -4.70
C LYS A 13 -15.58 -5.17 -3.88
N GLU A 14 -16.53 -6.08 -3.98
CA GLU A 14 -16.52 -7.29 -3.17
C GLU A 14 -15.35 -8.22 -3.51
N ARG A 15 -15.06 -8.37 -4.82
CA ARG A 15 -13.88 -9.13 -5.26
C ARG A 15 -12.58 -8.50 -4.76
N TYR A 16 -12.45 -7.18 -4.87
CA TYR A 16 -11.28 -6.46 -4.39
C TYR A 16 -11.12 -6.54 -2.86
N ASP A 17 -12.17 -6.25 -2.09
CA ASP A 17 -12.13 -6.25 -0.62
C ASP A 17 -11.76 -7.64 -0.07
N SER A 18 -12.30 -8.71 -0.66
CA SER A 18 -11.97 -10.09 -0.27
C SER A 18 -10.49 -10.41 -0.51
N CYS A 19 -9.95 -10.00 -1.66
CA CYS A 19 -8.54 -10.16 -1.97
C CYS A 19 -7.67 -9.35 -1.00
N PHE A 20 -8.02 -8.07 -0.80
CA PHE A 20 -7.27 -7.14 0.04
C PHE A 20 -7.20 -7.62 1.50
N LEU A 21 -8.31 -8.07 2.08
CA LEU A 21 -8.33 -8.53 3.48
C LEU A 21 -7.44 -9.77 3.70
N LYS A 22 -7.42 -10.70 2.73
CA LYS A 22 -6.53 -11.86 2.76
C LYS A 22 -5.07 -11.43 2.66
N TRP A 23 -4.74 -10.61 1.66
CA TRP A 23 -3.40 -10.08 1.48
C TRP A 23 -2.93 -9.27 2.70
N TYR A 24 -3.80 -8.45 3.28
CA TYR A 24 -3.51 -7.64 4.45
C TYR A 24 -3.12 -8.50 5.66
N SER A 25 -3.90 -9.56 5.92
CA SER A 25 -3.69 -10.43 7.08
C SER A 25 -2.48 -11.37 6.91
N GLU A 26 -2.27 -11.89 5.70
CA GLU A 26 -1.25 -12.92 5.44
C GLU A 26 0.10 -12.34 5.00
N LYS A 27 0.11 -11.21 4.30
CA LYS A 27 1.31 -10.62 3.68
C LYS A 27 1.73 -9.35 4.40
N TYR A 28 0.84 -8.37 4.47
CA TYR A 28 1.15 -7.04 5.01
C TYR A 28 1.50 -7.07 6.49
N LEU A 29 0.61 -7.61 7.34
CA LEU A 29 0.84 -7.69 8.79
C LEU A 29 2.02 -8.59 9.17
N ARG A 30 2.40 -9.55 8.31
CA ARG A 30 3.55 -10.45 8.52
C ARG A 30 4.86 -9.90 7.97
N GLY A 31 4.84 -8.72 7.33
CA GLY A 31 6.03 -8.09 6.74
C GLY A 31 6.51 -8.75 5.43
N ASN A 32 5.72 -9.63 4.82
CA ASN A 32 6.04 -10.28 3.55
C ASN A 32 5.36 -9.55 2.38
N VAL A 33 5.69 -8.27 2.21
CA VAL A 33 5.15 -7.41 1.15
C VAL A 33 6.06 -7.48 -0.06
N THR A 34 5.81 -8.44 -0.95
CA THR A 34 6.62 -8.68 -2.14
C THR A 34 5.95 -8.24 -3.44
N LYS A 35 4.63 -8.42 -3.56
CA LYS A 35 3.82 -7.99 -4.71
C LYS A 35 2.40 -7.60 -4.29
N ASP A 36 1.82 -6.68 -5.06
CA ASP A 36 0.40 -6.37 -5.01
C ASP A 36 -0.38 -7.39 -5.84
N ASP A 37 -0.85 -8.44 -5.16
CA ASP A 37 -1.63 -9.51 -5.78
C ASP A 37 -3.04 -9.03 -6.24
N CYS A 38 -3.55 -7.96 -5.62
CA CYS A 38 -4.90 -7.45 -5.84
C CYS A 38 -4.94 -6.23 -6.79
N SER A 39 -3.82 -5.83 -7.39
CA SER A 39 -3.73 -4.62 -8.23
C SER A 39 -4.77 -4.60 -9.37
N LEU A 40 -4.93 -5.72 -10.08
CA LEU A 40 -5.86 -5.82 -11.20
C LEU A 40 -7.33 -5.63 -10.77
N LEU A 41 -7.70 -6.23 -9.64
CA LEU A 41 -9.04 -6.08 -9.07
C LEU A 41 -9.28 -4.65 -8.59
N PHE A 42 -8.24 -4.01 -8.06
CA PHE A 42 -8.31 -2.61 -7.64
C PHE A 42 -8.52 -1.68 -8.83
N ASP A 43 -7.82 -1.88 -9.93
CA ASP A 43 -7.94 -1.05 -11.12
C ASP A 43 -9.35 -1.13 -11.74
N GLU A 44 -9.95 -2.33 -11.78
CA GLU A 44 -11.34 -2.53 -12.21
C GLU A 44 -12.32 -1.75 -11.32
N TYR A 45 -12.19 -1.87 -10.00
CA TYR A 45 -13.02 -1.16 -9.04
C TYR A 45 -12.82 0.37 -9.11
N LYS A 46 -11.58 0.82 -9.22
CA LYS A 46 -11.20 2.24 -9.31
C LYS A 46 -11.75 2.88 -10.57
N SER A 47 -11.70 2.18 -11.70
CA SER A 47 -12.27 2.64 -12.96
C SER A 47 -13.79 2.87 -12.83
N CYS A 48 -14.50 1.92 -12.21
CA CYS A 48 -15.92 2.03 -11.91
C CYS A 48 -16.25 3.21 -10.98
N LEU A 49 -15.44 3.44 -9.94
CA LEU A 49 -15.65 4.57 -9.03
C LEU A 49 -15.38 5.92 -9.70
N ALA A 50 -14.42 6.01 -10.61
CA ALA A 50 -14.02 7.27 -11.22
C ALA A 50 -15.15 7.91 -12.03
N SER A 51 -15.96 7.11 -12.75
CA SER A 51 -17.15 7.61 -13.45
C SER A 51 -18.20 8.14 -12.47
N VAL A 52 -18.51 7.37 -11.43
CA VAL A 52 -19.51 7.72 -10.40
C VAL A 52 -19.15 8.99 -9.65
N LEU A 53 -17.87 9.16 -9.29
CA LEU A 53 -17.40 10.34 -8.57
C LEU A 53 -17.55 11.62 -9.40
N LYS A 54 -17.31 11.51 -10.71
CA LYS A 54 -17.48 12.61 -11.66
C LYS A 54 -18.95 12.96 -11.88
N GLU A 55 -19.82 11.96 -12.02
CA GLU A 55 -21.27 12.16 -12.14
C GLU A 55 -21.88 12.86 -10.92
N ARG A 56 -21.36 12.57 -9.72
CA ARG A 56 -21.81 13.21 -8.48
C ARG A 56 -21.15 14.56 -8.19
N GLY A 57 -20.15 14.96 -8.98
CA GLY A 57 -19.41 16.21 -8.79
C GLY A 57 -18.56 16.26 -7.50
N ILE A 58 -18.21 15.09 -6.94
CA ILE A 58 -17.41 14.97 -5.71
C ILE A 58 -15.90 14.93 -6.05
N ASP A 59 -15.57 14.67 -7.32
CA ASP A 59 -14.21 14.57 -7.85
C ASP A 59 -13.31 15.74 -7.41
N LYS A 60 -13.73 17.00 -7.61
CA LYS A 60 -12.92 18.18 -7.26
C LYS A 60 -12.67 18.32 -5.77
N MET A 61 -13.69 18.05 -4.94
CA MET A 61 -13.56 18.09 -3.49
C MET A 61 -12.61 17.00 -2.99
N LEU A 62 -12.75 15.80 -3.54
CA LEU A 62 -11.91 14.66 -3.21
C LEU A 62 -10.45 14.90 -3.60
N ASP A 63 -10.22 15.50 -4.75
CA ASP A 63 -8.87 15.85 -5.21
C ASP A 63 -8.25 16.96 -4.36
N GLY A 64 -9.04 17.95 -3.93
CA GLY A 64 -8.58 18.94 -2.94
C GLY A 64 -8.10 18.26 -1.66
N ALA A 65 -8.98 17.48 -1.03
CA ALA A 65 -8.68 16.76 0.20
C ALA A 65 -7.46 15.83 0.10
N ARG A 66 -7.23 15.22 -1.07
CA ARG A 66 -6.04 14.38 -1.33
C ARG A 66 -4.75 15.17 -1.44
N ASN A 67 -4.81 16.43 -1.85
CA ASN A 67 -3.62 17.25 -2.07
C ASN A 67 -3.27 18.14 -0.87
N ASP A 68 -4.22 18.43 0.03
CA ASP A 68 -4.05 19.34 1.17
C ASP A 68 -2.83 19.02 2.05
N HIS A 69 -2.47 17.74 2.19
CA HIS A 69 -1.34 17.29 3.03
C HIS A 69 -0.19 16.65 2.26
N LYS A 70 -0.16 16.76 0.94
CA LYS A 70 0.81 16.04 0.09
C LYS A 70 2.27 16.34 0.45
N GLU A 71 2.60 17.58 0.81
CA GLU A 71 3.95 17.97 1.24
C GLU A 71 4.32 17.36 2.60
N SER A 72 3.40 17.45 3.58
CA SER A 72 3.57 16.87 4.91
C SER A 72 3.75 15.35 4.82
N ASP A 73 2.92 14.68 4.03
CA ASP A 73 3.01 13.24 3.80
C ASP A 73 4.34 12.85 3.16
N ALA A 74 4.81 13.63 2.18
CA ALA A 74 6.11 13.40 1.55
C ALA A 74 7.28 13.51 2.55
N LEU A 75 7.21 14.43 3.52
CA LEU A 75 8.22 14.56 4.58
C LEU A 75 8.17 13.37 5.55
N ASN A 76 6.96 12.93 5.95
CA ASN A 76 6.79 11.84 6.89
C ASN A 76 7.14 10.47 6.27
N LEU A 77 6.81 10.23 5.01
CA LEU A 77 7.22 9.03 4.28
C LEU A 77 8.74 8.92 4.12
N ARG A 78 9.45 10.05 4.02
CA ARG A 78 10.93 10.06 4.01
C ARG A 78 11.52 9.74 5.37
N LYS A 79 10.89 10.18 6.47
CA LYS A 79 11.33 9.88 7.84
C LYS A 79 11.17 8.40 8.20
N PHE A 80 10.15 7.73 7.65
CA PHE A 80 9.88 6.30 7.85
C PHE A 80 10.35 5.42 6.70
N LYS A 81 11.48 5.73 6.04
CA LYS A 81 12.18 4.68 5.29
C LYS A 81 12.59 3.60 6.29
N PHE A 82 11.81 2.53 6.34
CA PHE A 82 12.13 1.28 7.03
C PHE A 82 13.56 0.93 6.65
N LYS A 83 14.51 1.16 7.57
CA LYS A 83 15.86 0.66 7.38
C LYS A 83 15.70 -0.85 7.33
N PRO A 84 16.12 -1.55 6.26
CA PRO A 84 16.06 -2.99 6.24
C PRO A 84 16.73 -3.51 7.51
N VAL A 85 15.97 -4.26 8.32
CA VAL A 85 16.53 -4.96 9.46
C VAL A 85 17.58 -5.92 8.89
N ASN A 86 18.82 -5.76 9.38
CA ASN A 86 20.05 -6.49 9.04
C ASN A 86 20.99 -5.90 7.96
N SER A 87 21.34 -4.61 8.06
CA SER A 87 22.62 -4.10 7.51
C SER A 87 23.73 -3.97 8.59
N ILE A 88 23.45 -4.21 9.87
CA ILE A 88 24.42 -3.97 10.95
C ILE A 88 25.16 -5.26 11.39
N TYR A 89 24.57 -6.46 11.23
CA TYR A 89 25.23 -7.72 11.64
C TYR A 89 26.25 -8.26 10.64
N PHE A 90 26.21 -7.86 9.35
CA PHE A 90 27.13 -8.40 8.34
C PHE A 90 28.56 -7.83 8.46
N ASN A 91 28.69 -6.55 8.83
CA ASN A 91 30.00 -5.91 9.01
C ASN A 91 30.73 -6.36 10.29
N LEU A 92 30.02 -6.86 11.30
CA LEU A 92 30.65 -7.39 12.53
C LEU A 92 31.16 -8.84 12.36
N ILE A 93 30.56 -9.64 11.46
CA ILE A 93 31.00 -11.02 11.21
C ILE A 93 32.23 -11.04 10.27
N LEU A 94 32.31 -10.14 9.28
CA LEU A 94 33.44 -10.08 8.36
C LEU A 94 34.73 -9.51 8.99
N THR A 95 34.62 -8.62 9.97
CA THR A 95 35.79 -8.09 10.69
C THR A 95 36.37 -9.10 11.70
N ARG A 96 35.58 -10.07 12.16
CA ARG A 96 36.03 -11.09 13.12
C ARG A 96 36.80 -12.26 12.49
N SER A 97 36.69 -12.49 11.18
CA SER A 97 37.42 -13.58 10.49
C SER A 97 38.88 -13.26 10.13
N SER A 98 39.34 -12.00 10.22
CA SER A 98 40.74 -11.64 9.87
C SER A 98 41.71 -11.67 11.06
N VAL A 99 41.26 -11.94 12.29
CA VAL A 99 42.10 -11.95 13.52
C VAL A 99 42.49 -13.38 13.96
N GLU A 100 42.09 -14.43 13.22
CA GLU A 100 42.37 -15.84 13.55
C GLU A 100 43.31 -16.54 12.54
N LYS A 101 44.13 -15.76 11.82
CA LYS A 101 45.24 -16.29 11.00
C LYS A 101 46.57 -15.61 11.32
N ASN A 102 46.94 -15.64 12.61
CA ASN A 102 48.34 -15.67 13.03
C ASN A 102 48.47 -16.54 14.27
#